data_AF-A0A2E3EZY9-F1
#
_entry.id   AF-A0A2E3EZY9-F1
#
_cell.length_a   1.000
_cell.length_b   1.000
_cell.length_c   1.000
_cell.angle_alpha   90.00
_cell.angle_beta   90.00
_cell.angle_gamma   90.00
#
_symmetry.space_group_name_H-M   'P 1'
#
loop_
_entity.id
_entity.type
_entity.pdbx_description
1 polymer ?
#
loop_
_entity_poly.entity_id
_entity_poly.type
_entity_poly.pdbx_seq_one_letter_code
_entity_poly.pdbx_strand_id
1 'polypeptide(L)'
;MEKAILIFTSILTLISCSDEIDLDKEIKTEFTFDQLPEELKEIYGSNFPIRNDSIDYYVFSLDKDYNLNHYWTGMNKQLLTKGFNHHFVINGKEFKLGANQGDPFVLWDKKLYYSTELNLAQNNFTQAKFIEIDLTEHLNE
;
A
#
# COMPACT_ATOMS: atom_id res chain seq x y z
N MET A 1 2.48 -54.91 29.34
CA MET A 1 2.25 -53.58 29.92
C MET A 1 3.24 -52.61 29.32
N GLU A 2 2.70 -51.51 28.83
CA GLU A 2 3.11 -50.74 27.65
C GLU A 2 4.35 -49.86 27.85
N LYS A 3 5.12 -49.69 26.76
CA LYS A 3 6.21 -48.70 26.66
C LYS A 3 5.61 -47.40 26.12
N ALA A 4 5.50 -46.37 26.94
CA ALA A 4 5.09 -45.05 26.51
C ALA A 4 6.22 -44.39 25.71
N ILE A 5 5.98 -44.13 24.42
CA ILE A 5 6.85 -43.33 23.55
C ILE A 5 6.44 -41.87 23.76
N LEU A 6 7.33 -41.08 24.35
CA LEU A 6 7.14 -39.65 24.52
C LEU A 6 7.53 -38.95 23.21
N ILE A 7 6.54 -38.56 22.41
CA ILE A 7 6.77 -37.77 21.18
C ILE A 7 6.92 -36.31 21.59
N PHE A 8 8.16 -35.81 21.53
CA PHE A 8 8.47 -34.40 21.70
C PHE A 8 8.13 -33.68 20.38
N THR A 9 6.89 -33.21 20.22
CA THR A 9 6.55 -32.27 19.15
C THR A 9 7.05 -30.90 19.55
N SER A 10 8.27 -30.55 19.14
CA SER A 10 8.76 -29.18 19.18
C SER A 10 7.89 -28.35 18.25
N ILE A 11 6.95 -27.59 18.84
CA ILE A 11 6.23 -26.53 18.13
C ILE A 11 7.27 -25.46 17.84
N LEU A 12 7.82 -25.49 16.62
CA LEU A 12 8.67 -24.44 16.09
C LEU A 12 7.79 -23.22 15.87
N THR A 13 7.60 -22.40 16.90
CA THR A 13 7.02 -21.07 16.75
C THR A 13 8.01 -20.24 15.94
N LEU A 14 7.81 -20.20 14.62
CA LEU A 14 8.44 -19.21 13.75
C LEU A 14 7.98 -17.85 14.26
N ILE A 15 8.84 -17.20 15.05
CA ILE A 15 8.73 -15.77 15.31
C ILE A 15 9.03 -15.15 13.94
N SER A 16 7.97 -14.88 13.18
CA SER A 16 8.04 -13.97 12.05
C SER A 16 8.46 -12.63 12.62
N CYS A 17 9.75 -12.30 12.54
CA CYS A 17 10.11 -10.90 12.37
C CYS A 17 9.50 -10.52 11.02
N SER A 18 8.29 -9.94 11.02
CA SER A 18 7.84 -9.21 9.84
C SER A 18 8.74 -7.99 9.74
N ASP A 19 9.84 -8.13 9.01
CA ASP A 19 10.64 -6.99 8.59
C ASP A 19 9.77 -6.22 7.59
N GLU A 20 9.03 -5.25 8.12
CA GLU A 20 8.23 -4.32 7.34
C GLU A 20 9.06 -3.73 6.19
N ILE A 21 8.58 -3.93 4.97
CA ILE A 21 9.30 -3.60 3.74
C ILE A 21 9.24 -2.08 3.52
N ASP A 22 10.41 -1.48 3.34
CA ASP A 22 10.58 -0.03 3.24
C ASP A 22 10.51 0.42 1.77
N LEU A 23 9.31 0.82 1.31
CA LEU A 23 9.07 1.23 -0.08
C LEU A 23 9.81 2.51 -0.47
N ASP A 24 10.32 3.27 0.50
CA ASP A 24 11.17 4.42 0.20
C ASP A 24 12.51 4.01 -0.42
N LYS A 25 12.94 2.76 -0.23
CA LYS A 25 14.18 2.19 -0.77
C LYS A 25 14.00 1.53 -2.13
N GLU A 26 12.76 1.32 -2.56
CA GLU A 26 12.46 0.70 -3.85
C GLU A 26 12.65 1.69 -5.00
N ILE A 27 12.89 1.12 -6.19
CA ILE A 27 12.97 1.90 -7.42
C ILE A 27 11.60 2.48 -7.74
N LYS A 28 11.58 3.77 -8.08
CA LYS A 28 10.37 4.51 -8.44
C LYS A 28 10.42 4.89 -9.91
N THR A 29 9.33 4.63 -10.63
CA THR A 29 9.15 5.10 -12.01
C THR A 29 8.10 6.21 -12.01
N GLU A 30 8.37 7.30 -12.73
CA GLU A 30 7.47 8.44 -12.83
C GLU A 30 6.74 8.49 -14.17
N PHE A 31 5.46 8.86 -14.11
CA PHE A 31 4.55 8.96 -15.25
C PHE A 31 3.83 10.31 -15.25
N THR A 32 3.54 10.84 -16.44
CA THR A 32 2.44 11.78 -16.63
C THR A 32 1.11 11.05 -16.69
N PHE A 33 0.01 11.76 -16.49
CA PHE A 33 -1.34 11.20 -16.61
C PHE A 33 -1.56 10.44 -17.93
N ASP A 34 -1.12 11.01 -19.06
CA ASP A 34 -1.32 10.40 -20.38
C ASP A 34 -0.57 9.08 -20.57
N GLN A 35 0.53 8.89 -19.84
CA GLN A 35 1.34 7.67 -19.88
C GLN A 35 0.79 6.55 -18.99
N LEU A 36 -0.20 6.86 -18.14
CA LEU A 36 -0.83 5.84 -17.30
C LEU A 36 -1.67 4.87 -18.13
N PRO A 37 -1.81 3.62 -17.67
CA PRO A 37 -2.88 2.70 -18.05
C PRO A 37 -4.27 3.33 -17.94
N GLU A 38 -5.20 2.90 -18.80
CA GLU A 38 -6.56 3.45 -18.83
C GLU A 38 -7.32 3.22 -17.52
N GLU A 39 -7.11 2.07 -16.87
CA GLU A 39 -7.70 1.74 -15.58
C GLU A 39 -7.27 2.73 -14.48
N LEU A 40 -5.99 3.13 -14.50
CA LEU A 40 -5.48 4.12 -13.56
C LEU A 40 -5.99 5.52 -13.90
N LYS A 41 -6.11 5.87 -15.19
CA LYS A 41 -6.70 7.15 -15.62
C LYS A 41 -8.14 7.30 -15.14
N GLU A 42 -8.93 6.24 -15.20
CA GLU A 42 -10.31 6.24 -14.71
C GLU A 42 -10.37 6.54 -13.21
N ILE A 43 -9.50 5.90 -12.41
CA ILE A 43 -9.43 6.15 -10.97
C ILE A 43 -8.96 7.57 -10.67
N TYR A 44 -7.80 7.97 -11.19
CA TYR A 44 -7.20 9.27 -10.88
C TYR A 44 -7.97 10.45 -11.47
N GLY A 45 -8.68 10.25 -12.58
CA GLY A 45 -9.56 11.24 -13.20
C GLY A 45 -10.98 11.26 -12.63
N SER A 46 -11.31 10.38 -11.68
CA SER A 46 -12.63 10.33 -11.06
C SER A 46 -12.89 11.54 -10.17
N ASN A 47 -14.15 11.98 -10.14
CA ASN A 47 -14.60 12.98 -9.18
C ASN A 47 -14.86 12.30 -7.83
N PHE A 48 -13.92 12.44 -6.91
CA PHE A 48 -14.07 11.95 -5.55
C PHE A 48 -14.96 12.91 -4.73
N PRO A 49 -15.92 12.40 -3.95
CA PRO A 49 -16.70 13.23 -3.05
C PRO A 49 -15.83 13.68 -1.88
N ILE A 50 -15.29 14.89 -1.96
CA ILE A 50 -14.44 15.45 -0.90
C ILE A 50 -15.34 15.95 0.20
N ARG A 51 -15.52 15.14 1.24
CA ARG A 51 -16.06 15.63 2.51
C ARG A 51 -14.94 16.36 3.22
N ASN A 52 -15.18 17.60 3.64
CA ASN A 52 -14.20 18.50 4.28
C ASN A 52 -13.47 17.87 5.49
N ASP A 53 -14.01 16.78 6.06
CA ASP A 53 -13.49 16.11 7.25
C ASP A 53 -13.19 14.61 7.01
N SER A 54 -13.11 14.14 5.76
CA SER A 54 -12.79 12.73 5.49
C SER A 54 -11.35 12.43 5.91
N ILE A 55 -11.21 11.58 6.91
CA ILE A 55 -9.95 10.93 7.30
C ILE A 55 -9.61 9.73 6.41
N ASP A 56 -10.55 9.32 5.57
CA ASP A 56 -10.41 8.15 4.72
C ASP A 56 -9.64 8.54 3.45
N TYR A 57 -8.50 7.88 3.24
CA TYR A 57 -7.77 7.98 2.00
C TYR A 57 -8.34 6.99 1.00
N TYR A 58 -8.33 7.37 -0.26
CA TYR A 58 -8.73 6.48 -1.33
C TYR A 58 -7.63 5.45 -1.56
N VAL A 59 -7.94 4.18 -1.29
CA VAL A 59 -7.03 3.05 -1.49
C VAL A 59 -7.77 1.97 -2.26
N PHE A 60 -7.21 1.57 -3.39
CA PHE A 60 -7.83 0.64 -4.32
C PHE A 60 -6.89 -0.53 -4.59
N SER A 61 -7.46 -1.73 -4.69
CA SER A 61 -6.80 -2.88 -5.32
C SER A 61 -7.59 -3.24 -6.57
N LEU A 62 -6.93 -3.17 -7.72
CA LEU A 62 -7.44 -3.70 -8.99
C LEU A 62 -7.07 -5.18 -9.15
N ASP A 63 -6.15 -5.68 -8.33
CA ASP A 63 -5.74 -7.06 -8.30
C ASP A 63 -6.69 -7.87 -7.40
N LYS A 64 -7.59 -8.65 -8.03
CA LYS A 64 -8.67 -9.36 -7.33
C LYS A 64 -8.19 -10.40 -6.31
N ASP A 65 -6.98 -10.91 -6.50
CA ASP A 65 -6.38 -11.93 -5.64
C ASP A 65 -5.54 -11.32 -4.49
N TYR A 66 -5.48 -9.98 -4.40
CA TYR A 66 -4.69 -9.27 -3.40
C TYR A 66 -5.58 -8.51 -2.42
N ASN A 67 -5.52 -8.94 -1.16
CA ASN A 67 -6.13 -8.21 -0.04
C ASN A 67 -5.22 -7.05 0.36
N LEU A 68 -5.69 -5.82 0.12
CA LEU A 68 -5.00 -4.58 0.46
C LEU A 68 -5.68 -3.92 1.67
N ASN A 69 -4.93 -3.77 2.76
CA ASN A 69 -5.32 -2.92 3.89
C ASN A 69 -4.33 -1.76 4.03
N HIS A 70 -4.79 -0.64 4.57
CA HIS A 70 -3.98 0.57 4.74
C HIS A 70 -4.22 1.21 6.11
N TYR A 71 -3.15 1.69 6.75
CA TYR A 71 -3.19 2.43 8.02
C TYR A 71 -2.00 3.40 8.14
N TRP A 72 -2.02 4.26 9.17
CA TRP A 72 -0.89 5.15 9.49
C TRP A 72 -0.34 4.89 10.87
N THR A 73 0.95 5.20 11.03
CA THR A 73 1.54 5.32 12.37
C THR A 73 2.21 6.67 12.60
N GLY A 74 1.97 7.20 13.80
CA GLY A 74 2.62 8.39 14.32
C GLY A 74 3.88 8.07 15.09
N MET A 75 4.49 9.10 15.68
CA MET A 75 5.60 8.93 16.60
C MET A 75 5.19 7.94 17.72
N ASN A 76 5.99 6.90 17.95
CA ASN A 76 5.70 5.79 18.87
C ASN A 76 4.63 4.76 18.40
N LYS A 77 4.45 4.56 17.09
CA LYS A 77 3.53 3.55 16.51
C LYS A 77 2.05 3.75 16.85
N GLN A 78 1.64 4.94 17.27
CA GLN A 78 0.23 5.23 17.50
C GLN A 78 -0.51 5.28 16.17
N LEU A 79 -1.65 4.60 16.06
CA LEU A 79 -2.48 4.68 14.86
C LEU A 79 -2.97 6.13 14.67
N LEU A 80 -2.72 6.68 13.49
CA LEU A 80 -3.17 8.02 13.12
C LEU A 80 -4.32 7.93 12.13
N THR A 81 -5.03 9.05 11.96
CA THR A 81 -6.07 9.24 10.94
C THR A 81 -5.57 10.02 9.72
N LYS A 82 -4.32 10.52 9.76
CA LYS A 82 -3.61 11.19 8.68
C LYS A 82 -2.13 11.28 9.01
N GLY A 83 -1.27 11.28 8.01
CA GLY A 83 0.18 11.42 8.19
C GLY A 83 0.96 11.11 6.93
N PHE A 84 2.29 11.15 7.05
CA PHE A 84 3.21 10.87 5.96
C PHE A 84 3.70 9.41 5.94
N ASN A 85 3.44 8.65 7.02
CA ASN A 85 3.91 7.27 7.18
C ASN A 85 2.77 6.32 6.86
N HIS A 86 2.64 5.96 5.59
CA HIS A 86 1.63 5.03 5.11
C HIS A 86 2.12 3.61 5.34
N HIS A 87 1.23 2.76 5.85
CA HIS A 87 1.48 1.33 6.00
C HIS A 87 0.46 0.55 5.18
N PHE A 88 0.93 -0.43 4.43
CA PHE A 88 0.10 -1.30 3.62
C PHE A 88 0.28 -2.75 4.08
N VAL A 89 -0.82 -3.49 4.20
CA VAL A 89 -0.78 -4.94 4.35
C VAL A 89 -1.34 -5.55 3.07
N ILE A 90 -0.46 -6.19 2.30
CA ILE A 90 -0.79 -6.79 1.01
C ILE A 90 -0.54 -8.30 1.13
N ASN A 91 -1.61 -9.10 1.09
CA ASN A 91 -1.55 -10.56 1.31
C ASN A 91 -0.72 -10.96 2.55
N GLY A 92 -0.88 -10.22 3.65
CA GLY A 92 -0.21 -10.48 4.92
C GLY A 92 1.24 -10.00 5.02
N LYS A 93 1.80 -9.41 3.95
CA LYS A 93 3.11 -8.73 3.99
C LYS A 93 2.91 -7.26 4.33
N GLU A 94 3.76 -6.74 5.21
CA GLU A 94 3.72 -5.36 5.70
C GLU A 94 4.70 -4.50 4.92
N PHE A 95 4.23 -3.35 4.45
CA PHE A 95 5.00 -2.36 3.69
C PHE A 95 4.81 -0.99 4.34
N LYS A 96 5.82 -0.15 4.29
CA LYS A 96 5.74 1.26 4.71
C LYS A 96 6.23 2.19 3.59
N LEU A 97 5.65 3.39 3.54
CA LEU A 97 5.97 4.41 2.56
C LEU A 97 5.86 5.81 3.18
N GLY A 98 6.93 6.60 3.07
CA GLY A 98 6.96 8.02 3.35
C GLY A 98 6.40 8.84 2.19
N ALA A 99 5.09 9.06 2.14
CA ALA A 99 4.45 9.86 1.09
C ALA A 99 3.60 10.98 1.70
N ASN A 100 3.64 12.17 1.09
CA ASN A 100 2.73 13.26 1.46
C ASN A 100 1.47 13.17 0.58
N GLN A 101 0.29 13.09 1.22
CA GLN A 101 -1.02 13.24 0.55
C GLN A 101 -1.18 12.33 -0.69
N GLY A 102 -0.80 11.06 -0.54
CA GLY A 102 -0.68 10.11 -1.66
C GLY A 102 -1.98 9.56 -2.26
N ASP A 103 -3.15 10.09 -1.95
CA ASP A 103 -4.41 9.51 -2.40
C ASP A 103 -4.83 9.92 -3.83
N PRO A 104 -5.36 8.97 -4.62
CA PRO A 104 -5.52 7.56 -4.29
C PRO A 104 -4.23 6.74 -4.39
N PHE A 105 -4.10 5.74 -3.51
CA PHE A 105 -3.16 4.64 -3.71
C PHE A 105 -3.86 3.52 -4.51
N VAL A 106 -3.20 2.98 -5.53
CA VAL A 106 -3.77 1.93 -6.36
C VAL A 106 -2.77 0.77 -6.48
N LEU A 107 -3.15 -0.41 -6.00
CA LEU A 107 -2.45 -1.66 -6.29
C LEU A 107 -3.00 -2.24 -7.59
N TRP A 108 -2.14 -2.39 -8.59
CA TRP A 108 -2.50 -2.97 -9.88
C TRP A 108 -1.30 -3.67 -10.52
N ASP A 109 -1.51 -4.89 -10.99
CA ASP A 109 -0.50 -5.76 -11.58
C ASP A 109 0.76 -5.89 -10.71
N LYS A 110 0.54 -6.11 -9.40
CA LYS A 110 1.58 -6.17 -8.36
C LYS A 110 2.43 -4.90 -8.24
N LYS A 111 1.94 -3.75 -8.70
CA LYS A 111 2.62 -2.45 -8.59
C LYS A 111 1.76 -1.50 -7.76
N LEU A 112 2.41 -0.72 -6.93
CA LEU A 112 1.75 0.33 -6.16
C LEU A 112 1.90 1.67 -6.89
N TYR A 113 0.78 2.27 -7.23
CA TYR A 113 0.69 3.59 -7.86
C TYR A 113 0.20 4.63 -6.86
N TYR A 114 0.76 5.82 -6.91
CA TYR A 114 0.30 6.98 -6.13
C TYR A 114 0.79 8.30 -6.75
N SER A 115 0.42 9.44 -6.16
CA SER A 115 0.97 10.75 -6.52
C SER A 115 1.21 11.58 -5.27
N THR A 116 2.31 12.34 -5.21
CA THR A 116 2.55 13.31 -4.13
C THR A 116 2.08 14.73 -4.48
N GLU A 117 1.56 14.92 -5.68
CA GLU A 117 1.18 16.23 -6.24
C GLU A 117 -0.33 16.32 -6.52
N LEU A 118 -1.00 15.18 -6.61
CA LEU A 118 -2.42 15.10 -6.87
C LEU A 118 -3.19 15.75 -5.71
N ASN A 119 -4.10 16.64 -6.09
CA ASN A 119 -5.05 17.28 -5.23
C ASN A 119 -6.43 17.07 -5.81
N LEU A 120 -7.16 16.12 -5.24
CA LEU A 120 -8.50 15.76 -5.67
C LEU A 120 -9.47 16.95 -5.62
N ALA A 121 -9.26 17.92 -4.72
CA ALA A 121 -10.13 19.11 -4.63
C ALA A 121 -9.90 20.11 -5.76
N GLN A 122 -8.71 20.08 -6.34
CA GLN A 122 -8.34 20.94 -7.45
C GLN A 122 -8.47 20.24 -8.80
N ASN A 123 -8.77 18.93 -8.82
CA ASN A 123 -8.84 18.10 -10.03
C ASN A 123 -7.61 18.29 -10.93
N ASN A 124 -6.41 18.39 -10.34
CA ASN A 124 -5.16 18.69 -11.04
C ASN A 124 -4.48 17.43 -11.65
N PHE A 125 -5.24 16.36 -11.89
CA PHE A 125 -4.69 15.05 -12.30
C PHE A 125 -3.93 15.11 -13.62
N THR A 126 -4.26 16.04 -14.53
CA THR A 126 -3.52 16.21 -15.80
C THR A 126 -2.14 16.86 -15.63
N GLN A 127 -1.92 17.59 -14.53
CA GLN A 127 -0.63 18.24 -14.24
C GLN A 127 0.23 17.44 -13.27
N ALA A 128 -0.38 16.59 -12.44
CA ALA A 128 0.31 15.80 -11.43
C ALA A 128 1.25 14.75 -12.05
N LYS A 129 2.33 14.45 -11.32
CA LYS A 129 3.16 13.27 -11.53
C LYS A 129 2.65 12.07 -10.75
N PHE A 130 2.74 10.91 -11.37
CA PHE A 130 2.36 9.63 -10.78
C PHE A 130 3.59 8.77 -10.62
N ILE A 131 3.65 8.04 -9.52
CA ILE A 131 4.77 7.21 -9.11
C ILE A 131 4.28 5.77 -9.11
N GLU A 132 5.08 4.89 -9.70
CA GLU A 132 4.94 3.45 -9.64
C GLU A 132 6.07 2.87 -8.82
N ILE A 133 5.75 1.88 -7.98
CA ILE A 133 6.70 1.01 -7.30
C ILE A 133 6.36 -0.43 -7.66
N ASP A 134 7.31 -1.13 -8.27
CA ASP A 134 7.15 -2.55 -8.59
C ASP A 134 7.31 -3.41 -7.34
N LEU A 135 6.26 -4.15 -6.97
CA LEU A 135 6.25 -5.03 -5.81
C LEU A 135 6.33 -6.51 -6.23
N THR A 136 6.62 -6.82 -7.49
CA THR A 136 6.62 -8.19 -8.02
C THR A 136 7.49 -9.12 -7.18
N GLU A 137 8.73 -8.75 -6.89
CA GLU A 137 9.65 -9.56 -6.07
C GLU A 137 9.14 -9.77 -4.64
N HIS A 138 8.41 -8.80 -4.10
CA HIS A 138 7.85 -8.86 -2.74
C HIS A 138 6.55 -9.65 -2.69
N LEU A 139 5.79 -9.69 -3.78
CA LEU A 139 4.46 -10.29 -3.86
C LEU A 139 4.43 -11.61 -4.63
N ASN A 140 5.60 -12.12 -5.04
CA ASN A 140 5.76 -13.49 -5.50
C ASN A 140 5.77 -14.44 -4.29
N GLU A 141 4.99 -15.52 -4.42
CA GLU A 141 5.00 -16.69 -3.53
C GLU A 141 5.96 -17.75 -4.08
#